data_AF-A0A925TJI1-F1
#
_entry.id   AF-A0A925TJI1-F1
#
_cell.length_a   1.000
_cell.length_b   1.000
_cell.length_c   1.000
_cell.angle_alpha   90.00
_cell.angle_beta   90.00
_cell.angle_gamma   90.00
#
_symmetry.space_group_name_H-M   'P 1'
#
loop_
_entity.id
_entity.type
_entity.pdbx_description
1 polymer ?
#
loop_
_entity_poly.entity_id
_entity_poly.type
_entity_poly.pdbx_seq_one_letter_code
_entity_poly.pdbx_strand_id
1 'polypeptide(L)'
;MKTSNSLLVVLGVVCVAGLAGCGKSEPAASAPAAPVAEALAAPKTPESSVMAPALAAVKRASEAVVTSLQVPDFQTATVEDLSDVATQALSGLGQVASSAPTVVEKVNAIKTALASGQASQALSSLAGLSAAAKSIPGAANIAETATQVVSAWALKQGFDVAKISGVLGALQKKDYAALASQATSVLSKGGLTGDQKGLLNGVLGAYGIDATKAAGAVSSLKGLMGN
;
A
#
# COMPACT_ATOMS: atom_id res chain seq x y z
N MET A 1 -18.23 -1.55 -40.92
CA MET A 1 -17.75 -2.93 -41.23
C MET A 1 -16.42 -3.15 -40.52
N LYS A 2 -16.21 -4.38 -40.00
CA LYS A 2 -15.09 -4.87 -39.18
C LYS A 2 -15.08 -4.44 -37.71
N THR A 3 -15.00 -5.32 -36.71
CA THR A 3 -15.26 -6.77 -36.55
C THR A 3 -15.23 -7.01 -35.04
N SER A 4 -16.18 -7.78 -34.51
CA SER A 4 -16.21 -8.26 -33.13
C SER A 4 -14.98 -9.07 -32.77
N ASN A 5 -14.60 -9.07 -31.49
CA ASN A 5 -14.02 -10.27 -30.89
C ASN A 5 -14.42 -10.37 -29.40
N SER A 6 -15.35 -11.30 -29.15
CA SER A 6 -15.69 -11.84 -27.84
C SER A 6 -14.50 -12.59 -27.26
N LEU A 7 -14.26 -12.47 -25.95
CA LEU A 7 -13.67 -13.58 -25.21
C LEU A 7 -14.41 -13.73 -23.88
N LEU A 8 -15.20 -14.79 -23.86
CA LEU A 8 -15.93 -15.35 -22.75
C LEU A 8 -14.99 -16.40 -22.15
N VAL A 9 -14.60 -16.24 -20.88
CA VAL A 9 -13.92 -17.30 -20.12
C VAL A 9 -14.71 -17.53 -18.83
N VAL A 10 -15.53 -18.58 -18.90
CA VAL A 10 -16.05 -19.31 -17.74
C VAL A 10 -14.94 -20.22 -17.24
N LEU A 11 -14.63 -20.17 -15.95
CA LEU A 11 -14.11 -21.35 -15.24
C LEU A 11 -14.50 -21.25 -13.77
N GLY A 12 -15.47 -22.09 -13.37
CA GLY A 12 -15.83 -22.29 -11.98
C GLY A 12 -14.89 -23.28 -11.29
N VAL A 13 -14.70 -23.09 -9.99
CA VAL A 13 -14.28 -24.14 -9.05
C VAL A 13 -15.07 -23.95 -7.75
N VAL A 14 -15.64 -25.08 -7.32
CA VAL A 14 -16.50 -25.34 -6.17
C VAL A 14 -15.74 -25.25 -4.84
N CYS A 15 -16.42 -24.83 -3.76
CA CYS A 15 -16.22 -25.42 -2.43
C CYS A 15 -17.53 -25.37 -1.62
N VAL A 16 -18.08 -26.55 -1.36
CA VAL A 16 -19.17 -26.84 -0.40
C VAL A 16 -18.54 -27.31 0.90
N ALA A 17 -18.84 -26.64 2.02
CA ALA A 17 -18.80 -27.09 3.42
C ALA A 17 -19.07 -25.85 4.30
N GLY A 18 -19.83 -25.82 5.38
CA GLY A 18 -20.58 -26.82 6.13
C GLY A 18 -21.09 -26.16 7.43
N LEU A 19 -22.28 -26.58 7.87
CA LEU A 19 -22.77 -26.75 9.25
C LEU A 19 -22.56 -25.65 10.32
N ALA A 20 -23.67 -24.99 10.68
CA ALA A 20 -24.17 -24.77 12.04
C ALA A 20 -25.67 -24.42 11.89
N GLY A 21 -26.69 -24.95 12.57
CA GLY A 21 -26.82 -25.69 13.81
C GLY A 21 -28.09 -25.15 14.48
N CYS A 22 -29.10 -25.99 14.77
CA CYS A 22 -30.05 -25.90 15.90
C CYS A 22 -31.32 -26.75 15.69
N GLY A 23 -31.54 -27.71 16.60
CA GLY A 23 -32.85 -27.87 17.25
C GLY A 23 -33.71 -29.11 16.93
N LYS A 24 -33.69 -30.06 17.88
CA LYS A 24 -34.89 -30.67 18.54
C LYS A 24 -35.40 -32.07 18.08
N SER A 25 -35.10 -33.06 18.95
CA SER A 25 -35.92 -34.19 19.48
C SER A 25 -36.24 -35.48 18.67
N GLU A 26 -35.56 -36.57 19.07
CA GLU A 26 -36.07 -37.86 19.67
C GLU A 26 -37.00 -38.84 18.86
N PRO A 27 -37.20 -40.12 19.30
CA PRO A 27 -36.36 -41.31 19.06
C PRO A 27 -37.09 -42.49 18.34
N ALA A 28 -36.38 -43.54 17.89
CA ALA A 28 -36.70 -44.97 18.15
C ALA A 28 -35.89 -46.00 17.31
N ALA A 29 -35.64 -47.14 17.98
CA ALA A 29 -35.50 -48.53 17.49
C ALA A 29 -34.09 -49.14 17.24
N SER A 30 -33.77 -50.08 18.15
CA SER A 30 -32.73 -51.14 18.19
C SER A 30 -32.70 -52.04 16.92
N ALA A 31 -31.68 -52.82 16.54
CA ALA A 31 -30.63 -53.61 17.23
C ALA A 31 -29.58 -54.12 16.15
N PRO A 32 -28.70 -55.13 16.38
CA PRO A 32 -27.34 -55.02 16.97
C PRO A 32 -26.16 -55.69 16.18
N ALA A 33 -24.91 -55.45 16.67
CA ALA A 33 -23.67 -56.28 16.65
C ALA A 33 -22.99 -56.66 15.28
N ALA A 34 -21.67 -56.67 15.05
CA ALA A 34 -20.38 -56.45 15.76
C ALA A 34 -19.22 -56.56 14.70
N PRO A 35 -17.91 -56.76 15.01
CA PRO A 35 -16.91 -55.90 15.67
C PRO A 35 -15.58 -55.73 14.84
N VAL A 36 -14.55 -55.15 15.50
CA VAL A 36 -13.07 -55.04 15.21
C VAL A 36 -12.62 -53.92 14.25
N ALA A 37 -12.04 -52.80 14.71
CA ALA A 37 -10.72 -52.58 15.33
C ALA A 37 -9.54 -52.78 14.37
N GLU A 38 -9.06 -51.71 13.72
CA GLU A 38 -7.62 -51.55 13.41
C GLU A 38 -7.23 -50.09 13.12
N ALA A 39 -6.07 -49.71 13.65
CA ALA A 39 -5.21 -48.59 13.28
C ALA A 39 -5.70 -47.14 13.52
N LEU A 40 -5.51 -46.69 14.76
CA LEU A 40 -4.98 -45.37 15.07
C LEU A 40 -3.74 -45.06 14.21
N ALA A 41 -3.92 -44.26 13.16
CA ALA A 41 -2.86 -43.44 12.60
C ALA A 41 -3.41 -42.02 12.50
N ALA A 42 -3.10 -41.21 13.51
CA ALA A 42 -3.27 -39.77 13.44
C ALA A 42 -2.58 -39.28 12.15
N PRO A 43 -3.27 -38.56 11.24
CA PRO A 43 -2.57 -37.90 10.16
C PRO A 43 -1.65 -36.85 10.80
N LYS A 44 -0.34 -37.11 10.75
CA LYS A 44 0.66 -36.07 10.99
C LYS A 44 0.40 -34.97 9.96
N THR A 45 0.03 -33.81 10.46
CA THR A 45 -0.26 -32.59 9.73
C THR A 45 0.81 -32.29 8.66
N PRO A 46 0.44 -32.15 7.37
CA PRO A 46 1.33 -31.66 6.33
C PRO A 46 1.20 -30.13 6.21
N GLU A 47 1.17 -29.37 7.32
CA GLU A 47 0.96 -27.91 7.26
C GLU A 47 2.21 -27.14 6.81
N SER A 48 3.40 -27.77 6.87
CA SER A 48 4.66 -27.09 6.54
C SER A 48 4.99 -27.07 5.04
N SER A 49 4.43 -27.98 4.22
CA SER A 49 4.88 -28.16 2.83
C SER A 49 4.09 -27.36 1.78
N VAL A 50 2.94 -26.78 2.14
CA VAL A 50 2.06 -26.00 1.24
C VAL A 50 2.22 -24.48 1.38
N MET A 51 2.81 -23.98 2.47
CA MET A 51 3.02 -22.54 2.65
C MET A 51 4.12 -21.97 1.75
N ALA A 52 5.18 -22.70 1.48
CA ALA A 52 6.29 -22.25 0.63
C ALA A 52 5.86 -21.92 -0.83
N PRO A 53 5.10 -22.77 -1.55
CA PRO A 53 4.64 -22.44 -2.89
C PRO A 53 3.59 -21.30 -2.90
N ALA A 54 2.72 -21.23 -1.89
CA ALA A 54 1.75 -20.13 -1.77
C ALA A 54 2.45 -18.78 -1.55
N LEU A 55 3.47 -18.74 -0.69
CA LEU A 55 4.29 -17.53 -0.45
C LEU A 55 5.03 -17.09 -1.73
N ALA A 56 5.60 -18.04 -2.47
CA ALA A 56 6.25 -17.76 -3.75
C ALA A 56 5.26 -17.23 -4.81
N ALA A 57 4.03 -17.74 -4.84
CA ALA A 57 2.98 -17.25 -5.73
C ALA A 57 2.56 -15.82 -5.40
N VAL A 58 2.35 -15.50 -4.12
CA VAL A 58 2.03 -14.13 -3.66
C VAL A 58 3.16 -13.16 -4.01
N LYS A 59 4.43 -13.58 -3.80
CA LYS A 59 5.59 -12.77 -4.16
C LYS A 59 5.63 -12.48 -5.67
N ARG A 60 5.47 -13.50 -6.53
CA ARG A 60 5.42 -13.27 -7.99
C ARG A 60 4.26 -12.40 -8.42
N ALA A 61 3.09 -12.56 -7.82
CA ALA A 61 1.93 -11.71 -8.11
C ALA A 61 2.21 -10.24 -7.73
N SER A 62 2.83 -10.01 -6.57
CA SER A 62 3.23 -8.65 -6.16
C SER A 62 4.30 -8.03 -7.06
N GLU A 63 5.26 -8.82 -7.53
CA GLU A 63 6.29 -8.39 -8.49
C GLU A 63 5.66 -8.06 -9.85
N ALA A 64 4.68 -8.83 -10.30
CA ALA A 64 3.94 -8.55 -11.53
C ALA A 64 3.16 -7.23 -11.42
N VAL A 65 2.52 -6.97 -10.27
CA VAL A 65 1.88 -5.67 -10.00
C VAL A 65 2.90 -4.54 -10.08
N VAL A 66 4.03 -4.64 -9.38
CA VAL A 66 5.08 -3.59 -9.41
C VAL A 66 5.66 -3.40 -10.82
N THR A 67 5.87 -4.47 -11.56
CA THR A 67 6.39 -4.42 -12.93
C THR A 67 5.39 -3.78 -13.89
N SER A 68 4.09 -3.99 -13.66
CA SER A 68 3.02 -3.35 -14.44
C SER A 68 2.84 -1.86 -14.11
N LEU A 69 3.22 -1.44 -12.90
CA LEU A 69 3.18 -0.04 -12.48
C LEU A 69 4.33 0.72 -13.13
N GLN A 70 4.07 1.32 -14.29
CA GLN A 70 4.96 2.34 -14.82
C GLN A 70 4.81 3.61 -13.98
N VAL A 71 5.74 3.81 -13.05
CA VAL A 71 5.86 5.05 -12.29
C VAL A 71 6.37 6.14 -13.25
N PRO A 72 5.55 7.15 -13.57
CA PRO A 72 5.95 8.17 -14.51
C PRO A 72 6.93 9.14 -13.84
N ASP A 73 7.62 9.95 -14.65
CA ASP A 73 8.49 10.99 -14.11
C ASP A 73 7.67 12.05 -13.36
N PHE A 74 7.99 12.28 -12.09
CA PHE A 74 7.16 13.14 -11.23
C PHE A 74 7.23 14.60 -11.62
N GLN A 75 8.25 15.04 -12.36
CA GLN A 75 8.37 16.42 -12.79
C GLN A 75 7.46 16.65 -14.00
N THR A 76 7.37 15.70 -14.93
CA THR A 76 6.59 15.87 -16.17
C THR A 76 5.17 15.29 -16.13
N ALA A 77 4.88 14.29 -15.29
CA ALA A 77 3.56 13.67 -15.20
C ALA A 77 2.48 14.65 -14.74
N THR A 78 1.25 14.52 -15.22
CA THR A 78 0.12 15.33 -14.74
C THR A 78 -0.38 14.85 -13.37
N VAL A 79 -1.24 15.63 -12.72
CA VAL A 79 -1.89 15.22 -11.46
C VAL A 79 -2.79 14.01 -11.71
N GLU A 80 -3.45 13.98 -12.86
CA GLU A 80 -4.29 12.89 -13.33
C GLU A 80 -3.48 11.60 -13.54
N ASP A 81 -2.35 11.68 -14.25
CA ASP A 81 -1.46 10.52 -14.47
C ASP A 81 -1.00 9.91 -13.13
N LEU A 82 -0.62 10.76 -12.17
CA LEU A 82 -0.19 10.31 -10.84
C LEU A 82 -1.35 9.72 -10.05
N SER A 83 -2.55 10.28 -10.15
CA SER A 83 -3.75 9.76 -9.49
C SER A 83 -4.11 8.37 -9.99
N ASP A 84 -4.03 8.14 -11.31
CA ASP A 84 -4.32 6.85 -11.92
C ASP A 84 -3.32 5.78 -11.50
N VAL A 85 -2.02 6.09 -11.59
CA VAL A 85 -0.95 5.16 -11.18
C VAL A 85 -1.03 4.88 -9.68
N ALA A 86 -1.31 5.89 -8.86
CA ALA A 86 -1.55 5.70 -7.43
C ALA A 86 -2.75 4.78 -7.16
N THR A 87 -3.86 4.99 -7.87
CA THR A 87 -5.07 4.16 -7.74
C THR A 87 -4.80 2.71 -8.14
N GLN A 88 -4.03 2.48 -9.21
CA GLN A 88 -3.58 1.15 -9.62
C GLN A 88 -2.70 0.51 -8.54
N ALA A 89 -1.71 1.23 -8.02
CA ALA A 89 -0.82 0.72 -6.98
C ALA A 89 -1.57 0.36 -5.70
N LEU A 90 -2.48 1.22 -5.26
CA LEU A 90 -3.33 1.00 -4.10
C LEU A 90 -4.29 -0.18 -4.30
N SER A 91 -4.83 -0.37 -5.50
CA SER A 91 -5.70 -1.52 -5.81
C SER A 91 -4.91 -2.83 -5.78
N GLY A 92 -3.71 -2.86 -6.34
CA GLY A 92 -2.81 -4.02 -6.24
C GLY A 92 -2.41 -4.32 -4.80
N LEU A 93 -2.13 -3.28 -4.00
CA LEU A 93 -1.85 -3.44 -2.58
C LEU A 93 -3.05 -4.03 -1.83
N GLY A 94 -4.26 -3.54 -2.09
CA GLY A 94 -5.49 -4.06 -1.47
C GLY A 94 -5.76 -5.53 -1.81
N GLN A 95 -5.41 -5.97 -3.02
CA GLN A 95 -5.52 -7.38 -3.42
C GLN A 95 -4.53 -8.26 -2.64
N VAL A 96 -3.27 -7.84 -2.57
CA VAL A 96 -2.20 -8.58 -1.87
C VAL A 96 -2.42 -8.58 -0.34
N ALA A 97 -2.95 -7.48 0.19
CA ALA A 97 -3.20 -7.29 1.61
C ALA A 97 -4.65 -7.60 2.03
N SER A 98 -5.41 -8.35 1.22
CA SER A 98 -6.84 -8.59 1.45
C SER A 98 -7.17 -9.25 2.80
N SER A 99 -6.22 -10.01 3.37
CA SER A 99 -6.34 -10.61 4.72
C SER A 99 -5.87 -9.69 5.86
N ALA A 100 -5.42 -8.48 5.57
CA ALA A 100 -4.91 -7.50 6.54
C ALA A 100 -5.84 -6.26 6.60
N PRO A 101 -6.85 -6.25 7.49
CA PRO A 101 -7.90 -5.24 7.49
C PRO A 101 -7.38 -3.81 7.64
N THR A 102 -6.36 -3.60 8.48
CA THR A 102 -5.74 -2.28 8.70
C THR A 102 -5.11 -1.71 7.42
N VAL A 103 -4.51 -2.55 6.57
CA VAL A 103 -3.91 -2.09 5.30
C VAL A 103 -5.02 -1.77 4.30
N VAL A 104 -6.05 -2.62 4.21
CA VAL A 104 -7.20 -2.41 3.33
C VAL A 104 -7.94 -1.11 3.69
N GLU A 105 -8.14 -0.84 4.98
CA GLU A 105 -8.77 0.39 5.47
C GLU A 105 -7.97 1.62 5.04
N LYS A 106 -6.65 1.63 5.25
CA LYS A 106 -5.77 2.72 4.80
C LYS A 106 -5.80 2.89 3.29
N VAL A 107 -5.73 1.80 2.53
CA VAL A 107 -5.83 1.82 1.06
C VAL A 107 -7.13 2.49 0.61
N ASN A 108 -8.26 2.12 1.20
CA ASN A 108 -9.56 2.69 0.87
C ASN A 108 -9.63 4.18 1.23
N ALA A 109 -9.15 4.55 2.42
CA ALA A 109 -9.10 5.96 2.84
C ALA A 109 -8.26 6.82 1.88
N ILE A 110 -7.11 6.31 1.44
CA ILE A 110 -6.26 7.00 0.46
C ILE A 110 -6.98 7.12 -0.88
N LYS A 111 -7.59 6.03 -1.40
CA LYS A 111 -8.34 6.07 -2.67
C LYS A 111 -9.50 7.07 -2.64
N THR A 112 -10.25 7.13 -1.54
CA THR A 112 -11.32 8.13 -1.36
C THR A 112 -10.77 9.56 -1.35
N ALA A 113 -9.63 9.78 -0.68
CA ALA A 113 -8.99 11.09 -0.65
C ALA A 113 -8.47 11.51 -2.04
N LEU A 114 -7.91 10.57 -2.83
CA LEU A 114 -7.50 10.83 -4.22
C LEU A 114 -8.68 11.26 -5.08
N ALA A 115 -9.78 10.48 -5.05
CA ALA A 115 -10.98 10.78 -5.83
C ALA A 115 -11.61 12.14 -5.46
N SER A 116 -11.41 12.59 -4.21
CA SER A 116 -11.93 13.86 -3.70
C SER A 116 -10.94 15.03 -3.79
N GLY A 117 -9.72 14.81 -4.31
CA GLY A 117 -8.67 15.84 -4.37
C GLY A 117 -8.09 16.26 -3.01
N GLN A 118 -8.27 15.47 -1.95
CA GLN A 118 -7.90 15.82 -0.58
C GLN A 118 -6.46 15.38 -0.24
N ALA A 119 -5.48 16.14 -0.73
CA ALA A 119 -4.05 15.84 -0.60
C ALA A 119 -3.59 15.60 0.85
N SER A 120 -3.96 16.47 1.80
CA SER A 120 -3.57 16.34 3.21
C SER A 120 -4.15 15.09 3.89
N GLN A 121 -5.37 14.68 3.52
CA GLN A 121 -5.99 13.47 4.05
C GLN A 121 -5.33 12.20 3.46
N ALA A 122 -4.98 12.23 2.18
CA ALA A 122 -4.23 11.14 1.55
C ALA A 122 -2.87 10.92 2.23
N LEU A 123 -2.11 12.01 2.49
CA LEU A 123 -0.83 11.94 3.19
C LEU A 123 -0.96 11.46 4.65
N SER A 124 -1.99 11.91 5.36
CA SER A 124 -2.26 11.43 6.73
C SER A 124 -2.57 9.92 6.75
N SER A 125 -3.32 9.44 5.76
CA SER A 125 -3.69 8.02 5.65
C SER A 125 -2.51 7.15 5.22
N LEU A 126 -1.59 7.71 4.43
CA LEU A 126 -0.32 7.11 4.04
C LEU A 126 0.63 6.87 5.21
N ALA A 127 0.60 7.73 6.24
CA ALA A 127 1.46 7.58 7.39
C ALA A 127 1.28 6.17 8.01
N GLY A 128 2.38 5.44 8.12
CA GLY A 128 2.39 4.07 8.64
C GLY A 128 1.86 2.99 7.68
N LEU A 129 1.48 3.31 6.43
CA LEU A 129 1.06 2.31 5.44
C LEU A 129 2.18 1.32 5.14
N SER A 130 3.38 1.81 4.83
CA SER A 130 4.54 0.95 4.57
C SER A 130 4.92 0.10 5.79
N ALA A 131 4.76 0.64 7.00
CA ALA A 131 5.00 -0.11 8.23
C ALA A 131 3.99 -1.26 8.41
N ALA A 132 2.71 -0.99 8.17
CA ALA A 132 1.65 -2.01 8.22
C ALA A 132 1.79 -3.06 7.09
N ALA A 133 2.29 -2.67 5.93
CA ALA A 133 2.51 -3.57 4.79
C ALA A 133 3.75 -4.46 4.94
N LYS A 134 4.72 -4.12 5.80
CA LYS A 134 5.98 -4.89 5.98
C LYS A 134 5.74 -6.32 6.44
N SER A 135 4.67 -6.59 7.19
CA SER A 135 4.34 -7.94 7.66
C SER A 135 3.63 -8.80 6.61
N ILE A 136 3.28 -8.23 5.45
CA ILE A 136 2.54 -8.93 4.40
C ILE A 136 3.50 -9.25 3.25
N PRO A 137 3.69 -10.54 2.92
CA PRO A 137 4.56 -10.96 1.82
C PRO A 137 4.19 -10.26 0.50
N GLY A 138 5.16 -9.61 -0.13
CA GLY A 138 4.97 -8.91 -1.41
C GLY A 138 4.32 -7.52 -1.32
N ALA A 139 3.66 -7.17 -0.21
CA ALA A 139 2.96 -5.89 -0.08
C ALA A 139 3.90 -4.70 0.11
N ALA A 140 5.07 -4.91 0.75
CA ALA A 140 5.99 -3.83 1.10
C ALA A 140 6.41 -2.98 -0.12
N ASN A 141 6.77 -3.62 -1.22
CA ASN A 141 7.20 -2.93 -2.44
C ASN A 141 6.04 -2.14 -3.08
N ILE A 142 4.83 -2.72 -3.11
CA ILE A 142 3.65 -2.05 -3.66
C ILE A 142 3.26 -0.85 -2.78
N ALA A 143 3.31 -1.02 -1.44
CA ALA A 143 3.03 0.05 -0.50
C ALA A 143 4.05 1.19 -0.61
N GLU A 144 5.33 0.88 -0.83
CA GLU A 144 6.36 1.88 -1.08
C GLU A 144 6.10 2.65 -2.38
N THR A 145 5.81 1.96 -3.48
CA THR A 145 5.45 2.60 -4.76
C THR A 145 4.19 3.46 -4.62
N ALA A 146 3.14 2.96 -3.95
CA ALA A 146 1.93 3.73 -3.68
C ALA A 146 2.23 4.98 -2.84
N THR A 147 3.07 4.85 -1.81
CA THR A 147 3.53 5.98 -0.98
C THR A 147 4.25 7.03 -1.83
N GLN A 148 5.11 6.58 -2.73
CA GLN A 148 5.88 7.42 -3.64
C GLN A 148 4.98 8.23 -4.57
N VAL A 149 4.08 7.56 -5.28
CA VAL A 149 3.22 8.20 -6.28
C VAL A 149 2.18 9.11 -5.62
N VAL A 150 1.55 8.68 -4.52
CA VAL A 150 0.58 9.51 -3.78
C VAL A 150 1.26 10.74 -3.16
N SER A 151 2.50 10.61 -2.67
CA SER A 151 3.27 11.76 -2.18
C SER A 151 3.55 12.77 -3.30
N ALA A 152 3.95 12.29 -4.49
CA ALA A 152 4.19 13.15 -5.64
C ALA A 152 2.89 13.86 -6.07
N TRP A 153 1.80 13.12 -6.20
CA TRP A 153 0.47 13.64 -6.49
C TRP A 153 0.06 14.74 -5.51
N ALA A 154 0.17 14.47 -4.20
CA ALA A 154 -0.22 15.41 -3.16
C ALA A 154 0.60 16.71 -3.19
N LEU A 155 1.90 16.62 -3.50
CA LEU A 155 2.74 17.81 -3.66
C LEU A 155 2.32 18.64 -4.88
N LYS A 156 2.00 18.01 -6.01
CA LYS A 156 1.59 18.73 -7.23
C LYS A 156 0.23 19.42 -7.09
N GLN A 157 -0.61 19.01 -6.14
CA GLN A 157 -1.88 19.69 -5.84
C GLN A 157 -1.67 21.06 -5.16
N GLY A 158 -0.59 21.25 -4.40
CA GLY A 158 -0.38 22.47 -3.61
C GLY A 158 0.81 23.33 -4.04
N PHE A 159 1.63 22.85 -4.98
CA PHE A 159 2.89 23.48 -5.34
C PHE A 159 3.07 23.61 -6.85
N ASP A 160 3.73 24.70 -7.23
CA ASP A 160 4.37 24.82 -8.53
C ASP A 160 5.55 23.83 -8.61
N VAL A 161 5.58 23.03 -9.67
CA VAL A 161 6.59 22.01 -9.92
C VAL A 161 8.00 22.58 -9.89
N ALA A 162 8.21 23.81 -10.39
CA ALA A 162 9.53 24.45 -10.39
C ALA A 162 10.05 24.70 -8.97
N LYS A 163 9.15 24.91 -8.00
CA LYS A 163 9.52 25.16 -6.59
C LYS A 163 9.85 23.87 -5.83
N ILE A 164 9.34 22.73 -6.28
CA ILE A 164 9.50 21.43 -5.62
C ILE A 164 10.25 20.40 -6.46
N SER A 165 10.85 20.78 -7.59
CA SER A 165 11.56 19.86 -8.50
C SER A 165 12.62 19.02 -7.80
N GLY A 166 13.38 19.62 -6.87
CA GLY A 166 14.35 18.91 -6.04
C GLY A 166 13.71 17.88 -5.09
N VAL A 167 12.53 18.21 -4.52
CA VAL A 167 11.76 17.30 -3.66
C VAL A 167 11.20 16.13 -4.48
N LEU A 168 10.61 16.41 -5.64
CA LEU A 168 10.07 15.40 -6.56
C LEU A 168 11.17 14.49 -7.11
N GLY A 169 12.32 15.05 -7.48
CA GLY A 169 13.47 14.27 -7.96
C GLY A 169 14.05 13.36 -6.87
N ALA A 170 14.16 13.85 -5.64
CA ALA A 170 14.57 13.02 -4.50
C ALA A 170 13.57 11.90 -4.21
N LEU A 171 12.27 12.22 -4.25
CA LEU A 171 11.19 11.26 -4.09
C LEU A 171 11.24 10.17 -5.16
N GLN A 172 11.45 10.53 -6.42
CA GLN A 172 11.54 9.60 -7.56
C GLN A 172 12.74 8.66 -7.45
N LYS A 173 13.88 9.18 -6.99
CA LYS A 173 15.11 8.40 -6.74
C LYS A 173 15.08 7.58 -5.45
N LYS A 174 14.03 7.73 -4.63
CA LYS A 174 13.93 7.15 -3.29
C LYS A 174 15.10 7.56 -2.37
N ASP A 175 15.63 8.76 -2.60
CA ASP A 175 16.69 9.34 -1.79
C ASP A 175 16.07 10.14 -0.64
N TYR A 176 15.81 9.46 0.48
CA TYR A 176 15.15 10.06 1.64
C TYR A 176 16.00 11.12 2.34
N ALA A 177 17.32 11.05 2.23
CA ALA A 177 18.22 12.06 2.78
C ALA A 177 18.14 13.35 1.95
N ALA A 178 18.22 13.23 0.63
CA ALA A 178 18.00 14.35 -0.27
C ALA A 178 16.56 14.89 -0.12
N LEU A 179 15.56 14.03 0.03
CA LEU A 179 14.16 14.45 0.24
C LEU A 179 14.03 15.34 1.47
N ALA A 180 14.59 14.91 2.60
CA ALA A 180 14.60 15.69 3.84
C ALA A 180 15.31 17.03 3.67
N SER A 181 16.50 17.04 3.05
CA SER A 181 17.28 18.26 2.82
C SER A 181 16.57 19.24 1.89
N GLN A 182 16.00 18.75 0.78
CA GLN A 182 15.29 19.57 -0.20
C GLN A 182 13.99 20.12 0.39
N ALA A 183 13.20 19.28 1.07
CA ALA A 183 11.99 19.73 1.74
C ALA A 183 12.29 20.79 2.82
N THR A 184 13.34 20.60 3.61
CA THR A 184 13.77 21.58 4.62
C THR A 184 14.23 22.90 3.98
N SER A 185 14.95 22.83 2.86
CA SER A 185 15.32 24.01 2.08
C SER A 185 14.10 24.79 1.60
N VAL A 186 13.09 24.09 1.06
CA VAL A 186 11.82 24.70 0.62
C VAL A 186 11.07 25.32 1.80
N LEU A 187 11.00 24.63 2.95
CA LEU A 187 10.39 25.16 4.19
C LEU A 187 11.11 26.41 4.71
N SER A 188 12.44 26.46 4.59
CA SER A 188 13.28 27.53 5.15
C SER A 188 13.30 28.80 4.28
N LYS A 189 13.00 28.70 2.98
CA LYS A 189 12.94 29.85 2.06
C LYS A 189 11.82 30.84 2.40
N GLY A 190 10.86 30.44 3.25
CA GLY A 190 9.71 31.27 3.61
C GLY A 190 8.69 31.40 2.47
N GLY A 191 7.58 32.11 2.71
CA GLY A 191 6.56 32.35 1.69
C GLY A 191 5.63 31.18 1.37
N LEU A 192 5.76 30.06 2.08
CA LEU A 192 4.80 28.94 1.98
C LEU A 192 3.55 29.21 2.79
N THR A 193 2.40 28.83 2.25
CA THR A 193 1.12 28.81 2.97
C THR A 193 1.13 27.73 4.06
N GLY A 194 0.17 27.80 4.99
CA GLY A 194 -0.01 26.76 6.01
C GLY A 194 -0.21 25.37 5.39
N ASP A 195 -1.05 25.29 4.36
CA ASP A 195 -1.34 24.05 3.64
C ASP A 195 -0.10 23.48 2.94
N GLN A 196 0.68 24.33 2.28
CA GLN A 196 1.94 23.92 1.64
C GLN A 196 2.94 23.32 2.64
N LYS A 197 3.09 23.95 3.81
CA LYS A 197 3.91 23.40 4.89
C LYS A 197 3.35 22.07 5.37
N GLY A 198 2.03 21.97 5.52
CA GLY A 198 1.33 20.74 5.89
C GLY A 198 1.61 19.59 4.91
N LEU A 199 1.56 19.85 3.61
CA LEU A 199 1.85 18.85 2.58
C LEU A 199 3.31 18.37 2.63
N LEU A 200 4.29 19.28 2.72
CA LEU A 200 5.70 18.89 2.83
C LEU A 200 5.95 18.07 4.11
N ASN A 201 5.42 18.49 5.24
CA ASN A 201 5.54 17.75 6.50
C ASN A 201 4.81 16.39 6.43
N GLY A 202 3.66 16.34 5.76
CA GLY A 202 2.91 15.09 5.54
C GLY A 202 3.69 14.09 4.69
N VAL A 203 4.37 14.55 3.63
CA VAL A 203 5.27 13.71 2.83
C VAL A 203 6.43 13.20 3.68
N LEU A 204 7.13 14.08 4.42
CA LEU A 204 8.21 13.65 5.32
C LEU A 204 7.72 12.62 6.35
N GLY A 205 6.56 12.87 6.96
CA GLY A 205 5.92 11.97 7.91
C GLY A 205 5.53 10.61 7.32
N ALA A 206 5.10 10.56 6.05
CA ALA A 206 4.80 9.30 5.37
C ALA A 206 6.02 8.36 5.28
N TYR A 207 7.24 8.93 5.24
CA TYR A 207 8.50 8.19 5.27
C TYR A 207 9.13 8.08 6.67
N GLY A 208 8.43 8.53 7.72
CA GLY A 208 8.95 8.55 9.08
C GLY A 208 10.10 9.54 9.30
N ILE A 209 10.23 10.54 8.43
CA ILE A 209 11.24 11.60 8.56
C ILE A 209 10.68 12.69 9.47
N ASP A 210 11.35 12.90 10.60
CA ASP A 210 10.98 13.95 11.54
C ASP A 210 11.45 15.33 11.03
N ALA A 211 10.49 16.11 10.52
CA ALA A 211 10.73 17.43 9.98
C ALA A 211 11.33 18.41 11.01
N THR A 212 11.05 18.23 12.31
CA THR A 212 11.60 19.09 13.37
C THR A 212 13.09 18.84 13.60
N LYS A 213 13.52 17.58 13.51
CA LYS A 213 14.95 17.22 13.58
C LYS A 213 15.71 17.71 12.34
N ALA A 214 15.10 17.61 11.15
CA ALA A 214 15.70 18.10 9.91
C ALA A 214 15.86 19.64 9.92
N ALA A 215 14.84 20.38 10.38
CA ALA A 215 14.90 21.83 10.51
C ALA A 215 15.90 22.30 11.59
N GLY A 216 16.01 21.57 12.70
CA GLY A 216 17.00 21.84 13.76
C GLY A 216 18.44 21.70 13.27
N ALA A 217 18.73 20.70 12.44
CA ALA A 217 20.05 20.51 11.84
C ALA A 217 20.44 21.66 10.89
N VAL A 218 19.50 22.12 10.05
CA VAL A 218 19.72 23.25 9.13
C VAL A 218 19.88 24.57 9.88
N SER A 219 19.11 24.79 10.94
CA SER A 219 19.23 25.98 11.79
C SER A 219 20.59 26.03 12.50
N SER A 220 21.09 24.88 12.95
CA SER A 220 22.41 24.75 13.58
C SER A 220 23.54 25.03 12.59
N LEU A 221 23.43 24.56 11.34
CA LEU A 221 24.38 24.86 10.26
C LEU A 221 24.39 26.35 9.87
N LYS A 222 23.21 26.99 9.83
CA LYS A 222 23.11 28.42 9.54
C LYS A 222 23.69 29.28 10.67
N GLY A 223 23.50 28.87 11.93
CA GLY A 223 24.15 29.49 13.09
C GLY A 223 25.67 29.35 13.07
N LEU A 224 26.19 28.23 12.54
CA LEU A 224 27.63 27.97 12.44
C LEU A 224 28.31 28.76 11.30
N MET A 225 27.60 29.02 10.21
CA MET A 225 28.13 29.80 9.06
C MET A 225 27.88 31.31 9.16
N GLY A 226 27.14 31.75 10.19
CA GLY A 226 26.76 33.14 10.41
C GLY A 226 27.55 33.88 11.48
N ASN A 227 28.67 33.32 11.95
CA ASN A 227 29.54 33.92 12.97
C ASN A 227 30.96 34.14 12.43
#